data_AF-A0A651GYU4-F1
#
_entry.id   AF-A0A651GYU4-F1
#
_cell.length_a   1.000
_cell.length_b   1.000
_cell.length_c   1.000
_cell.angle_alpha   90.00
_cell.angle_beta   90.00
_cell.angle_gamma   90.00
#
_symmetry.space_group_name_H-M   'P 1'
#
loop_
_entity.id
_entity.type
_entity.pdbx_description
1 polymer ?
#
loop_
_entity_poly.entity_id
_entity_poly.type
_entity_poly.pdbx_seq_one_letter_code
_entity_poly.pdbx_strand_id
1 'polypeptide(L)'
;MNNHIAVKEICPDTVHTWLQEGALIVDVREQDEVEELAFDVPALLHIPLTEFEERYREVPVDKRVVMVCRSGTRSLRTTGFLVNNGYNSEEVVNMSGGIIDWAGKGFPTRGDAGLNADTSGNACCGETKNAKREQTSGCCEPSGCCEPSGSQGTACC
;
A
#
# COMPACT_ATOMS: atom_id res chain seq x y z
N MET A 1 -28.50 -0.73 -4.86
CA MET A 1 -27.52 -1.57 -5.59
C MET A 1 -26.17 -1.26 -4.98
N ASN A 2 -25.73 -2.07 -4.02
CA ASN A 2 -24.49 -1.80 -3.30
C ASN A 2 -23.37 -2.42 -4.14
N ASN A 3 -22.88 -1.65 -5.11
CA ASN A 3 -21.72 -2.03 -5.87
C ASN A 3 -20.50 -1.88 -4.94
N HIS A 4 -20.17 -2.94 -4.21
CA HIS A 4 -18.96 -2.98 -3.40
C HIS A 4 -17.78 -3.01 -4.38
N ILE A 5 -17.24 -1.84 -4.69
CA ILE A 5 -15.99 -1.70 -5.42
C ILE A 5 -14.90 -2.20 -4.49
N ALA A 6 -14.41 -3.41 -4.77
CA ALA A 6 -13.27 -3.97 -4.06
C ALA A 6 -12.01 -3.28 -4.57
N VAL A 7 -11.43 -2.40 -3.76
CA VAL A 7 -10.13 -1.80 -4.03
C VAL A 7 -9.05 -2.80 -3.67
N LYS A 8 -8.11 -3.02 -4.58
CA LYS A 8 -6.94 -3.87 -4.34
C LYS A 8 -5.94 -3.12 -3.47
N GLU A 9 -5.47 -3.79 -2.42
CA GLU A 9 -4.47 -3.27 -1.50
C GLU A 9 -3.17 -4.07 -1.61
N ILE A 10 -2.02 -3.39 -1.55
CA ILE A 10 -0.70 -4.02 -1.65
C ILE A 10 0.27 -3.49 -0.58
N CYS A 11 1.24 -4.33 -0.21
CA CYS A 11 2.31 -3.99 0.72
C CYS A 11 3.35 -3.06 0.09
N PRO A 12 4.07 -2.26 0.90
CA PRO A 12 5.16 -1.41 0.42
C PRO A 12 6.27 -2.16 -0.36
N ASP A 13 6.56 -3.42 -0.04
CA ASP A 13 7.58 -4.21 -0.78
C ASP A 13 7.15 -4.47 -2.23
N THR A 14 5.88 -4.79 -2.43
CA THR A 14 5.30 -4.97 -3.76
C THR A 14 5.32 -3.67 -4.54
N VAL A 15 5.03 -2.55 -3.88
CA VAL A 15 5.13 -1.20 -4.49
C VAL A 15 6.56 -0.91 -4.93
N HIS A 16 7.55 -1.25 -4.09
CA HIS A 16 8.96 -1.06 -4.43
C HIS A 16 9.36 -1.85 -5.69
N THR A 17 8.91 -3.09 -5.83
CA THR A 17 9.10 -3.88 -7.05
C THR A 17 8.40 -3.24 -8.26
N TRP A 18 7.15 -2.82 -8.11
CA TRP A 18 6.38 -2.22 -9.20
C TRP A 18 6.96 -0.89 -9.69
N LEU A 19 7.58 -0.11 -8.80
CA LEU A 19 8.31 1.10 -9.19
C LEU A 19 9.46 0.78 -10.16
N GLN A 20 10.15 -0.35 -9.98
CA GLN A 20 11.21 -0.80 -10.90
C GLN A 20 10.64 -1.24 -12.26
N GLU A 21 9.39 -1.71 -12.28
CA GLU A 21 8.64 -2.04 -13.50
C GLU A 21 8.00 -0.82 -14.18
N GLY A 22 8.14 0.38 -13.61
CA GLY A 22 7.63 1.63 -14.17
C GLY A 22 6.24 2.05 -13.66
N ALA A 23 5.78 1.53 -12.52
CA ALA A 23 4.59 2.03 -11.85
C ALA A 23 4.75 3.47 -11.35
N LEU A 24 3.64 4.16 -11.19
CA LEU A 24 3.57 5.52 -10.66
C LEU A 24 3.00 5.51 -9.24
N ILE A 25 3.63 6.23 -8.32
CA ILE A 25 3.05 6.55 -7.01
C ILE A 25 2.29 7.87 -7.11
N VAL A 26 1.04 7.88 -6.61
CA VAL A 26 0.22 9.08 -6.47
C VAL A 26 0.01 9.38 -5.00
N ASP A 27 0.66 10.44 -4.51
CA ASP A 27 0.51 10.91 -3.14
C ASP A 27 -0.66 11.87 -3.01
N VAL A 28 -1.63 11.50 -2.18
CA VAL A 28 -2.84 12.30 -1.91
C VAL A 28 -2.80 13.08 -0.60
N ARG A 29 -1.63 13.25 0.00
CA ARG A 29 -1.46 14.10 1.19
C ARG A 29 -1.45 15.57 0.82
N GLU A 30 -1.72 16.43 1.79
CA GLU A 30 -1.59 17.88 1.60
C GLU A 30 -0.11 18.28 1.46
N GLN A 31 0.15 19.45 0.87
CA GLN A 31 1.50 19.91 0.53
C GLN A 31 2.41 20.03 1.76
N ASP A 32 1.88 20.49 2.90
CA ASP A 32 2.59 20.60 4.17
C ASP A 32 3.10 19.24 4.67
N GLU A 33 2.29 18.18 4.56
CA GLU A 33 2.70 16.82 4.94
C GLU A 33 3.81 16.26 4.02
N VAL A 34 3.78 16.62 2.74
CA VAL A 34 4.79 16.19 1.76
C VAL A 34 6.11 16.92 1.96
N GLU A 35 6.06 18.20 2.34
CA GLU A 35 7.26 19.00 2.66
C GLU A 35 8.01 18.47 3.88
N GLU A 36 7.31 17.93 4.88
CA GLU A 36 7.93 17.27 6.04
C GLU A 36 8.56 15.92 5.68
N LEU A 37 7.82 15.09 4.94
CA LEU A 37 8.25 13.75 4.54
C LEU A 37 7.63 13.37 3.19
N ALA A 38 8.46 13.17 2.18
CA ALA A 38 8.07 12.75 0.83
C ALA A 38 8.72 11.42 0.43
N PHE A 39 8.12 10.74 -0.55
CA PHE A 39 8.77 9.63 -1.24
C PHE A 39 9.94 10.16 -2.09
N ASP A 40 11.12 9.55 -2.00
CA ASP A 40 12.26 9.92 -2.86
C ASP A 40 12.36 8.96 -4.04
N VAL A 41 11.39 9.06 -4.94
CA VAL A 41 11.27 8.21 -6.13
C VAL A 41 11.02 9.04 -7.39
N PRO A 42 11.56 8.64 -8.55
CA PRO A 42 11.41 9.41 -9.79
C PRO A 42 9.98 9.36 -10.34
N ALA A 43 9.22 8.29 -10.05
CA ALA A 43 7.84 8.10 -10.51
C ALA A 43 6.84 8.48 -9.40
N LEU A 44 6.87 9.76 -9.00
CA LEU A 44 5.97 10.33 -8.01
C LEU A 44 5.12 11.44 -8.64
N LEU A 45 3.80 11.35 -8.46
CA LEU A 45 2.84 12.41 -8.75
C LEU A 45 2.17 12.83 -7.44
N HIS A 46 2.15 14.11 -7.15
CA HIS A 46 1.48 14.65 -5.97
C HIS A 46 0.20 15.36 -6.37
N ILE A 47 -0.92 14.95 -5.78
CA ILE A 47 -2.24 15.55 -5.97
C ILE A 47 -2.90 15.66 -4.60
N PRO A 48 -2.97 16.85 -3.98
CA PRO A 48 -3.61 17.03 -2.68
C PRO A 48 -5.03 16.47 -2.63
N LEU A 49 -5.47 15.95 -1.48
CA LEU A 49 -6.81 15.37 -1.34
C LEU A 49 -7.90 16.41 -1.66
N THR A 50 -7.67 17.66 -1.24
CA THR A 50 -8.53 18.82 -1.52
C THR A 50 -8.74 19.08 -3.01
N GLU A 51 -7.74 18.81 -3.85
CA GLU A 51 -7.78 19.04 -5.31
C GLU A 51 -8.05 17.75 -6.10
N PHE A 52 -8.07 16.59 -5.43
CA PHE A 52 -8.07 15.29 -6.09
C PHE A 52 -9.29 15.08 -7.00
N GLU A 53 -10.48 15.46 -6.57
CA GLU A 53 -11.71 15.28 -7.37
C GLU A 53 -11.73 16.13 -8.66
N GLU A 54 -10.95 17.21 -8.70
CA GLU A 54 -10.84 18.07 -9.88
C GLU A 54 -9.68 17.62 -10.79
N ARG A 55 -8.58 17.14 -10.17
CA ARG A 55 -7.32 16.80 -10.82
C ARG A 55 -7.10 15.31 -11.08
N TYR A 56 -8.03 14.43 -10.70
CA TYR A 56 -7.88 12.96 -10.85
C TYR A 56 -7.53 12.53 -12.28
N ARG A 57 -7.93 13.30 -13.30
CA ARG A 57 -7.60 13.05 -14.71
C ARG A 57 -6.12 13.19 -15.05
N GLU A 58 -5.31 13.80 -14.18
CA GLU A 58 -3.85 13.81 -14.31
C GLU A 58 -3.23 12.44 -14.02
N VAL A 59 -3.95 11.57 -13.31
CA VAL A 59 -3.51 10.21 -13.05
C VAL A 59 -3.53 9.41 -14.37
N PRO A 60 -2.40 8.85 -14.80
CA PRO A 60 -2.32 8.06 -16.02
C PRO A 60 -3.18 6.78 -15.93
N VAL A 61 -3.74 6.38 -17.06
CA VAL A 61 -4.53 5.15 -17.22
C VAL A 61 -3.79 4.06 -17.99
N ASP A 62 -2.60 4.37 -18.51
CA ASP A 62 -1.76 3.51 -19.35
C ASP A 62 -0.76 2.65 -18.56
N LYS A 63 -0.68 2.83 -17.24
CA LYS A 63 0.27 2.13 -16.36
C LYS A 63 -0.33 1.88 -14.98
N ARG A 64 0.36 1.04 -14.21
CA ARG A 64 0.03 0.77 -12.80
C ARG A 64 0.19 2.03 -11.96
N VAL A 65 -0.83 2.32 -11.17
CA VAL A 65 -0.88 3.47 -10.27
C VAL A 65 -1.05 2.97 -8.84
N VAL A 66 -0.16 3.40 -7.97
CA VAL A 66 -0.20 3.11 -6.54
C VAL A 66 -0.60 4.38 -5.80
N MET A 67 -1.81 4.37 -5.23
CA MET A 67 -2.32 5.46 -4.41
C MET A 67 -1.74 5.34 -3.01
N VAL A 68 -1.17 6.44 -2.51
CA VAL A 68 -0.54 6.49 -1.20
C VAL A 68 -1.02 7.69 -0.41
N CYS A 69 -1.08 7.54 0.92
CA CYS A 69 -1.27 8.63 1.85
C CYS A 69 -0.41 8.37 3.09
N ARG A 70 -0.74 9.00 4.23
CA ARG A 70 0.02 8.80 5.47
C ARG A 70 -0.02 7.35 5.98
N SER A 71 -1.20 6.72 6.02
CA SER A 71 -1.42 5.38 6.62
C SER A 71 -2.18 4.38 5.75
N GLY A 72 -2.57 4.77 4.52
CA GLY A 72 -3.38 3.95 3.60
C GLY A 72 -4.90 4.20 3.63
N THR A 73 -5.44 4.91 4.64
CA THR A 73 -6.90 5.09 4.80
C THR A 73 -7.51 6.12 3.84
N ARG A 74 -6.84 7.26 3.62
CA ARG A 74 -7.33 8.32 2.72
C ARG A 74 -7.20 7.87 1.26
N SER A 75 -6.07 7.25 0.93
CA SER A 75 -5.77 6.71 -0.40
C SER A 75 -6.73 5.58 -0.80
N LEU A 76 -7.26 4.80 0.15
CA LEU A 76 -8.30 3.80 -0.15
C LEU A 76 -9.56 4.44 -0.74
N ARG A 77 -9.98 5.59 -0.22
CA ARG A 77 -11.16 6.32 -0.71
C ARG A 77 -10.92 6.90 -2.10
N THR A 78 -9.77 7.52 -2.33
CA THR A 78 -9.41 8.10 -3.63
C THR A 78 -9.21 7.01 -4.70
N THR A 79 -8.67 5.85 -4.32
CA THR A 79 -8.59 4.68 -5.21
C THR A 79 -9.98 4.21 -5.64
N GLY A 80 -10.90 4.06 -4.68
CA GLY A 80 -12.29 3.70 -4.97
C GLY A 80 -12.98 4.73 -5.87
N PHE A 81 -12.68 6.03 -5.66
CA PHE A 81 -13.15 7.10 -6.53
C PHE A 81 -12.63 6.96 -7.97
N LEU A 82 -11.35 6.68 -8.18
CA LEU A 82 -10.78 6.45 -9.52
C LEU A 82 -11.46 5.28 -10.23
N VAL A 83 -11.60 4.14 -9.54
CA VAL A 83 -12.26 2.96 -10.11
C VAL A 83 -13.72 3.27 -10.48
N ASN A 84 -14.44 4.03 -9.64
CA ASN A 84 -15.80 4.48 -9.96
C ASN A 84 -15.87 5.44 -11.16
N ASN A 85 -14.79 6.16 -11.44
CA ASN A 85 -14.65 7.05 -12.60
C ASN A 85 -14.08 6.35 -13.85
N GLY A 86 -14.00 5.01 -13.84
CA GLY A 86 -13.65 4.21 -15.02
C GLY A 86 -12.19 3.80 -15.12
N TYR A 87 -11.39 4.02 -14.07
CA TYR A 87 -10.03 3.49 -14.00
C TYR A 87 -10.05 1.97 -13.77
N ASN A 88 -9.06 1.25 -14.30
CA ASN A 88 -8.96 -0.19 -14.15
C ASN A 88 -8.60 -0.56 -12.70
N SER A 89 -9.47 -1.32 -12.02
CA SER A 89 -9.27 -1.79 -10.64
C SER A 89 -8.08 -2.74 -10.45
N GLU A 90 -7.57 -3.33 -11.54
CA GLU A 90 -6.35 -4.15 -11.53
C GLU A 90 -5.07 -3.30 -11.48
N GLU A 91 -5.12 -2.12 -12.10
CA GLU A 91 -3.97 -1.22 -12.32
C GLU A 91 -3.88 -0.13 -11.24
N VAL A 92 -5.01 0.32 -10.70
CA VAL A 92 -5.05 1.30 -9.61
C VAL A 92 -5.23 0.59 -8.28
N VAL A 93 -4.21 0.67 -7.43
CA VAL A 93 -4.15 -0.03 -6.14
C VAL A 93 -3.85 0.93 -5.00
N ASN A 94 -4.26 0.56 -3.79
CA ASN A 94 -3.91 1.28 -2.57
C ASN A 94 -2.67 0.65 -1.92
N MET A 95 -1.72 1.46 -1.47
CA MET A 95 -0.64 0.97 -0.61
C MET A 95 -1.10 0.96 0.85
N SER A 96 -1.17 -0.23 1.45
CA SER A 96 -1.46 -0.37 2.86
C SER A 96 -0.29 0.16 3.71
N GLY A 97 -0.60 0.78 4.85
CA GLY A 97 0.41 1.36 5.74
C GLY A 97 0.97 2.73 5.32
N GLY A 98 0.73 3.14 4.06
CA GLY A 98 1.10 4.46 3.56
C GLY A 98 2.59 4.79 3.70
N ILE A 99 2.92 6.08 3.72
CA ILE A 99 4.32 6.51 3.84
C ILE A 99 4.98 6.09 5.17
N ILE A 100 4.19 5.85 6.23
CA ILE A 100 4.70 5.38 7.53
C ILE A 100 5.37 4.02 7.37
N ASP A 101 4.68 3.04 6.78
CA ASP A 101 5.25 1.70 6.60
C ASP A 101 6.36 1.70 5.55
N TRP A 102 6.24 2.55 4.53
CA TRP A 102 7.30 2.76 3.53
C TRP A 102 8.60 3.26 4.19
N ALA A 103 8.52 4.32 4.99
CA ALA A 103 9.64 4.87 5.72
C ALA A 103 10.15 3.91 6.80
N GLY A 104 9.23 3.21 7.49
CA GLY A 104 9.56 2.21 8.52
C GLY A 104 10.32 1.00 7.97
N LYS A 105 10.14 0.67 6.68
CA LYS A 105 10.94 -0.33 5.97
C LYS A 105 12.30 0.19 5.49
N GLY A 106 12.60 1.48 5.67
CA GLY A 106 13.83 2.10 5.22
C GLY A 106 13.90 2.31 3.71
N PHE A 107 12.75 2.37 3.03
CA PHE A 107 12.72 2.71 1.61
C PHE A 107 13.02 4.20 1.38
N PRO A 108 13.41 4.60 0.14
CA PRO A 108 13.81 5.98 -0.16
C PRO A 108 12.73 7.00 0.19
N THR A 109 13.07 7.92 1.08
CA THR A 109 12.26 9.07 1.47
C THR A 109 13.12 10.33 1.55
N ARG A 110 12.48 11.48 1.37
CA ARG A 110 13.06 12.80 1.52
C ARG A 110 12.39 13.50 2.69
N GLY A 111 13.17 13.94 3.67
CA GLY A 111 12.66 14.58 4.88
C GLY A 111 12.99 13.79 6.15
N ASP A 112 12.59 14.33 7.29
CA ASP A 112 12.79 13.65 8.58
C ASP A 112 11.61 12.73 8.82
N ALA A 113 11.84 11.42 8.77
CA ALA A 113 10.76 10.47 9.00
C ALA A 113 10.26 10.52 10.46
N GLY A 114 10.99 11.10 11.41
CA GLY A 114 10.67 11.08 12.84
C GLY A 114 10.46 9.67 13.42
N LEU A 115 10.70 8.62 12.62
CA LEU A 115 10.51 7.23 12.98
C LEU A 115 11.76 6.80 13.72
N ASN A 116 11.71 6.89 15.04
CA ASN A 116 12.59 6.08 15.88
C ASN A 116 12.41 4.64 15.42
N ALA A 117 13.42 4.10 14.73
CA ALA A 117 13.46 2.75 14.19
C ALA A 117 13.58 1.70 15.32
N ASP A 118 12.72 1.80 16.34
CA ASP A 118 12.56 0.82 17.41
C ASP A 118 11.24 0.07 17.23
N THR A 119 11.35 -1.00 16.44
CA THR A 119 10.74 -2.31 16.65
C THR A 119 9.29 -2.38 17.17
N SER A 120 8.33 -2.50 16.26
CA SER A 120 7.24 -3.50 16.33
C SER A 120 6.42 -3.45 15.04
N GLY A 121 6.87 -4.24 14.05
CA GLY A 121 6.24 -4.33 12.75
C GLY A 121 4.85 -4.95 12.83
N ASN A 122 3.82 -4.14 12.63
CA ASN A 122 2.55 -4.63 12.11
C ASN A 122 2.60 -4.51 10.58
N ALA A 123 3.50 -5.28 9.97
CA ALA A 123 3.70 -5.29 8.54
C ALA A 123 2.46 -5.88 7.86
N CYS A 124 1.90 -5.16 6.87
CA CYS A 124 0.82 -5.65 6.01
C CYS A 124 1.12 -7.01 5.33
N CYS A 125 2.39 -7.39 5.30
CA CYS A 125 2.88 -8.70 4.91
C CYS A 125 3.56 -9.31 6.14
N GLY A 126 2.86 -10.20 6.83
CA GLY A 126 3.29 -10.72 8.12
C GLY A 126 4.65 -11.43 8.09
N GLU A 127 5.57 -10.95 8.91
CA GLU A 127 6.34 -11.83 9.78
C GLU A 127 6.18 -11.28 11.21
N THR A 128 5.39 -11.98 12.02
CA THR A 128 5.27 -11.74 13.45
C THR A 128 6.60 -12.03 14.15
N LYS A 129 7.55 -11.09 14.13
CA LYS A 129 8.77 -11.17 14.94
C LYS A 129 8.53 -10.62 16.34
N ASN A 130 7.67 -11.30 17.11
CA ASN A 130 7.86 -11.43 18.57
C ASN A 130 7.14 -12.68 19.10
N ALA A 131 7.38 -13.83 18.46
CA ALA A 131 7.28 -15.09 19.17
C ALA A 131 8.57 -15.26 19.98
N LYS A 132 8.43 -15.10 21.29
CA LYS A 132 9.37 -15.62 22.28
C LYS A 132 9.77 -17.03 21.82
N ARG A 133 11.07 -17.19 21.57
CA ARG A 133 11.74 -18.44 21.20
C ARG A 133 11.36 -19.55 22.18
N GLU A 134 10.41 -20.39 21.78
CA GLU A 134 10.42 -21.82 22.10
C GLU A 134 10.33 -22.59 20.79
N GLN A 135 11.27 -23.51 20.66
CA GLN A 135 11.53 -24.34 19.49
C GLN A 135 10.29 -25.19 19.19
N THR A 136 9.93 -25.31 17.90
CA THR A 136 9.96 -26.58 17.15
C THR A 136 9.34 -26.42 15.76
N SER A 137 10.15 -26.77 14.76
CA SER A 137 9.79 -27.46 13.50
C SER A 137 8.62 -26.97 12.63
N GLY A 138 8.98 -26.53 11.42
CA GLY A 138 8.22 -26.76 10.17
C GLY A 138 7.14 -25.72 9.85
N CYS A 139 6.84 -25.34 8.61
CA CYS A 139 7.35 -25.70 7.29
C CYS A 139 7.15 -24.45 6.41
N CYS A 140 8.19 -24.00 5.72
CA CYS A 140 8.05 -23.15 4.55
C CYS A 140 8.17 -24.06 3.33
N GLU A 141 7.15 -24.11 2.48
CA GLU A 141 7.35 -24.38 1.07
C GLU A 141 6.62 -23.35 0.20
N PRO A 142 7.16 -23.02 -0.98
CA PRO A 142 6.98 -21.73 -1.62
C PRO A 142 6.13 -21.90 -2.87
N SER A 143 4.82 -22.11 -2.75
CA SER A 143 3.90 -22.12 -3.89
C SER A 143 2.45 -22.16 -3.40
N GLY A 144 1.64 -21.17 -3.76
CA GLY A 144 0.19 -21.35 -3.79
C GLY A 144 -0.61 -20.22 -3.14
N CYS A 145 -1.20 -19.39 -3.99
CA CYS A 145 -2.30 -18.49 -3.67
C CYS A 145 -3.44 -19.26 -2.98
N CYS A 146 -3.98 -18.76 -1.87
CA CYS A 146 -5.17 -19.33 -1.25
C CYS A 146 -6.44 -18.83 -1.96
N GLU A 147 -7.12 -19.72 -2.70
CA GLU A 147 -8.53 -19.56 -3.05
C GLU A 147 -9.42 -20.02 -1.87
N PRO A 148 -10.58 -19.40 -1.62
CA PRO A 148 -11.48 -19.84 -0.56
C PRO A 148 -12.47 -20.86 -1.12
N SER A 149 -12.43 -22.09 -0.62
CA SER A 149 -13.49 -23.06 -0.89
C SER A 149 -13.67 -24.03 0.27
N GLY A 150 -14.85 -23.96 0.88
CA GLY A 150 -15.46 -25.15 1.47
C GLY A 150 -15.23 -25.38 2.96
N SER A 151 -16.30 -25.11 3.72
CA SER A 151 -16.91 -26.05 4.67
C SER A 151 -16.03 -26.73 5.72
N GLN A 152 -16.30 -26.34 6.97
CA GLN A 152 -16.38 -27.20 8.17
C GLN A 152 -15.21 -28.15 8.41
N GLY A 153 -14.33 -27.79 9.35
CA GLY A 153 -13.34 -28.73 9.83
C GLY A 153 -12.45 -28.12 10.89
N THR A 154 -12.85 -28.35 12.14
CA THR A 154 -12.05 -28.48 13.35
C THR A 154 -10.52 -28.39 13.22
N ALA A 155 -9.98 -27.58 14.15
CA ALA A 155 -8.63 -27.60 14.68
C ALA A 155 -7.50 -27.04 13.80
N CYS A 156 -7.08 -25.82 14.16
CA CYS A 156 -5.66 -25.53 14.32
C CYS A 156 -5.47 -24.96 15.73
N CYS A 157 -4.53 -25.55 16.47
CA CYS A 157 -3.98 -25.03 17.72
C CYS A 157 -3.30 -23.67 17.52
#